data_AF-A0A8J4TPH0-F1
#
_entry.id   AF-A0A8J4TPH0-F1
#
_cell.length_a   1.000
_cell.length_b   1.000
_cell.length_c   1.000
_cell.angle_alpha   90.00
_cell.angle_beta   90.00
_cell.angle_gamma   90.00
#
_symmetry.space_group_name_H-M   'P 1'
#
loop_
_entity.id
_entity.type
_entity.pdbx_description
1 polymer ?
#
loop_
_entity_poly.entity_id
_entity_poly.type
_entity_poly.pdbx_seq_one_letter_code
_entity_poly.pdbx_strand_id
1 'polypeptide(L)'
;MTGLVTAGIHQDELLVKNPETRLGCGPDGKSDIKEHLFFCRLDWEKIERRLVQPPFKPIVRSHRDISNFDSDFTKDPPILSPTDKLFVMNLTQNEFSGFSFVNPEFIVEV
;
A
#
# COMPACT_ATOMS: atom_id res chain seq x y z
N MET A 1 -3.78 -31.80 -20.69
CA MET A 1 -2.62 -31.48 -19.83
C MET A 1 -1.94 -30.25 -20.41
N THR A 2 -2.40 -29.05 -20.07
CA THR A 2 -1.84 -27.78 -20.53
C THR A 2 -1.94 -26.81 -19.37
N GLY A 3 -0.89 -26.74 -18.57
CA GLY A 3 -0.84 -25.88 -17.40
C GLY A 3 0.41 -26.21 -16.61
N LEU A 4 1.48 -25.45 -16.82
CA LEU A 4 2.61 -25.26 -15.89
C LEU A 4 3.76 -24.37 -16.44
N VAL A 5 3.68 -23.83 -17.67
CA VAL A 5 4.80 -23.02 -18.24
C VAL A 5 4.65 -21.49 -18.12
N THR A 6 3.52 -20.94 -17.67
CA THR A 6 3.30 -19.47 -17.71
C THR A 6 3.71 -18.70 -16.45
N ALA A 7 3.91 -19.34 -15.30
CA ALA A 7 4.17 -18.61 -14.05
C ALA A 7 5.54 -17.89 -14.01
N GLY A 8 6.55 -18.36 -14.74
CA GLY A 8 7.90 -17.77 -14.72
C GLY A 8 8.04 -16.48 -15.52
N ILE A 9 7.39 -16.38 -16.68
CA ILE A 9 7.62 -15.31 -17.66
C ILE A 9 7.23 -13.91 -17.11
N HIS A 10 6.29 -13.85 -16.15
CA HIS A 10 5.69 -12.60 -15.71
C HIS A 10 6.47 -11.85 -14.61
N GLN A 11 7.26 -12.55 -13.78
CA GLN A 11 8.10 -11.90 -12.75
C GLN A 11 9.40 -11.36 -13.35
N ASP A 12 9.91 -12.02 -14.39
CA ASP A 12 11.21 -11.73 -14.97
C ASP A 12 11.29 -10.33 -15.58
N GLU A 13 10.20 -9.82 -16.15
CA GLU A 13 10.16 -8.49 -16.80
C GLU A 13 10.11 -7.32 -15.79
N LEU A 14 9.47 -7.52 -14.64
CA LEU A 14 9.46 -6.53 -13.55
C LEU A 14 10.78 -6.52 -12.77
N LEU A 15 11.49 -7.65 -12.75
CA LEU A 15 12.74 -7.83 -12.01
C LEU A 15 14.00 -7.65 -12.89
N VAL A 16 13.84 -7.16 -14.12
CA VAL A 16 14.98 -6.79 -14.98
C VAL A 16 15.84 -5.75 -14.27
N LYS A 17 17.14 -6.05 -14.14
CA LYS A 17 18.09 -5.18 -13.42
C LYS A 17 18.23 -3.81 -14.08
N ASN A 18 18.32 -3.77 -15.41
CA ASN A 18 18.38 -2.53 -16.16
C ASN A 18 17.00 -1.83 -16.13
N PRO A 19 16.87 -0.62 -15.53
CA PRO A 19 15.60 0.09 -15.49
C PRO A 19 15.10 0.51 -16.87
N GLU A 20 15.99 0.74 -17.85
CA GLU A 20 15.57 1.16 -19.21
C GLU A 20 14.76 0.10 -19.94
N THR A 21 14.95 -1.17 -19.58
CA THR A 21 14.28 -2.32 -20.19
C THR A 21 13.33 -3.03 -19.23
N ARG A 22 13.12 -2.47 -18.03
CA ARG A 22 12.20 -3.05 -17.04
C ARG A 22 10.77 -2.70 -17.41
N LEU A 23 9.87 -3.68 -17.34
CA LEU A 23 8.45 -3.47 -17.60
C LEU A 23 7.92 -2.32 -16.73
N GLY A 24 7.26 -1.35 -17.36
CA GLY A 24 6.70 -0.19 -16.67
C GLY A 24 7.61 1.02 -16.53
N CYS A 25 8.87 0.95 -16.96
CA CYS A 25 9.83 2.06 -16.83
C CYS A 25 10.02 2.90 -18.11
N GLY A 26 9.42 2.49 -19.23
CA GLY A 26 9.39 3.28 -20.47
C GLY A 26 8.34 4.40 -20.48
N PRO A 27 8.27 5.21 -21.54
CA PRO A 27 7.29 6.30 -21.68
C PRO A 27 5.83 5.83 -21.56
N ASP A 28 5.53 4.62 -22.05
CA ASP A 28 4.21 3.99 -22.02
C ASP A 28 4.04 3.00 -20.85
N GLY A 29 4.91 3.05 -19.84
CA GLY A 29 5.03 2.01 -18.82
C GLY A 29 3.73 1.66 -18.08
N LYS A 30 2.82 2.63 -17.89
CA LYS A 30 1.48 2.36 -17.33
C LYS A 30 0.68 1.43 -18.23
N SER A 31 0.67 1.68 -19.54
CA SER A 31 -0.06 0.86 -20.52
C SER A 31 0.60 -0.51 -20.65
N ASP A 32 1.93 -0.57 -20.71
CA ASP A 32 2.68 -1.83 -20.77
C ASP A 32 2.31 -2.79 -19.63
N ILE A 33 2.21 -2.27 -18.39
CA ILE A 33 1.77 -3.07 -17.24
C ILE A 33 0.30 -3.49 -17.40
N LYS A 34 -0.59 -2.58 -17.81
CA LYS A 34 -2.03 -2.86 -17.89
C LYS A 34 -2.38 -3.89 -18.96
N GLU A 35 -1.64 -3.90 -20.07
CA GLU A 35 -1.87 -4.74 -21.24
C GLU A 35 -1.09 -6.07 -21.19
N HIS A 36 -0.11 -6.19 -20.28
CA HIS A 36 0.65 -7.41 -20.11
C HIS A 36 -0.24 -8.63 -19.80
N LEU A 37 0.11 -9.78 -20.39
CA LEU A 37 -0.73 -10.98 -20.40
C LEU A 37 -1.12 -11.50 -19.02
N PHE A 38 -0.29 -11.28 -18.00
CA PHE A 38 -0.63 -11.65 -16.62
C PHE A 38 -1.90 -10.92 -16.13
N PHE A 39 -2.08 -9.66 -16.53
CA PHE A 39 -3.18 -8.80 -16.10
C PHE A 39 -4.35 -8.76 -17.09
N CYS A 40 -4.32 -9.55 -18.18
CA CYS A 40 -5.33 -9.47 -19.24
C CYS A 40 -6.78 -9.74 -18.80
N ARG A 41 -6.97 -10.35 -17.62
CA ARG A 41 -8.29 -10.64 -17.03
C ARG A 41 -8.78 -9.55 -16.07
N LEU A 42 -7.95 -8.53 -15.80
CA LEU A 42 -8.29 -7.45 -14.89
C LEU A 42 -9.03 -6.33 -15.61
N ASP A 43 -10.21 -6.00 -15.10
CA ASP A 43 -10.90 -4.75 -15.45
C ASP A 43 -10.40 -3.66 -14.50
N TRP A 44 -9.43 -2.87 -14.99
CA TRP A 44 -8.75 -1.86 -14.19
C TRP A 44 -9.69 -0.78 -13.64
N GLU A 45 -10.73 -0.40 -14.39
CA GLU A 45 -11.70 0.60 -13.94
C GLU A 45 -12.60 0.05 -12.82
N LYS A 46 -13.05 -1.20 -12.95
CA LYS A 46 -13.82 -1.84 -11.87
C LYS A 46 -12.97 -2.06 -10.62
N ILE A 47 -11.69 -2.40 -10.76
CA ILE A 47 -10.77 -2.57 -9.62
C ILE A 47 -10.59 -1.25 -8.88
N GLU A 48 -10.33 -0.15 -9.60
CA GLU A 48 -10.17 1.20 -9.02
C GLU A 48 -11.42 1.64 -8.26
N ARG A 49 -12.60 1.34 -8.82
CA ARG A 49 -13.91 1.61 -8.18
C ARG A 49 -14.31 0.58 -7.11
N ARG A 50 -13.44 -0.36 -6.75
CA ARG A 50 -13.68 -1.44 -5.76
C ARG A 50 -14.89 -2.34 -6.08
N LEU A 51 -15.21 -2.50 -7.36
CA LEU A 51 -16.35 -3.32 -7.85
C LEU A 51 -15.98 -4.80 -8.07
N VAL A 52 -14.69 -5.14 -8.02
CA VAL A 52 -14.23 -6.53 -8.08
C VAL A 52 -14.10 -7.09 -6.66
N GLN A 53 -14.72 -8.24 -6.39
CA GLN A 53 -14.62 -8.90 -5.10
C GLN A 53 -13.16 -9.34 -4.83
N PRO A 54 -12.56 -8.98 -3.68
CA PRO A 54 -11.24 -9.48 -3.31
C PRO A 54 -11.25 -11.02 -3.17
N PRO A 55 -10.18 -11.71 -3.60
CA PRO A 55 -10.10 -13.17 -3.48
C PRO A 55 -9.99 -13.64 -2.02
N PHE A 56 -9.62 -12.74 -1.11
CA PHE A 56 -9.51 -13.00 0.33
C PHE A 56 -10.20 -11.89 1.10
N LYS A 57 -11.06 -12.29 2.05
CA LYS A 57 -11.69 -11.39 3.02
C LYS A 57 -11.11 -11.70 4.40
N PRO A 58 -10.32 -10.79 5.01
CA PRO A 58 -9.82 -10.98 6.37
C PRO A 58 -10.96 -11.17 7.38
N ILE A 59 -10.72 -11.98 8.40
CA ILE A 59 -11.68 -12.18 9.49
C ILE A 59 -11.53 -11.00 10.45
N VAL A 60 -12.64 -10.30 10.70
CA VAL A 60 -12.73 -9.22 11.68
C VAL A 60 -13.95 -9.50 12.55
N ARG A 61 -13.72 -9.74 13.84
CA ARG A 61 -14.73 -10.18 14.80
C ARG A 61 -15.44 -9.01 15.48
N SER A 62 -14.81 -7.86 15.58
CA SER A 62 -15.36 -6.65 16.23
C SER A 62 -14.60 -5.39 15.82
N HIS A 63 -15.16 -4.23 16.16
CA HIS A 63 -14.51 -2.92 15.97
C HIS A 63 -13.18 -2.74 16.71
N ARG A 64 -12.89 -3.59 17.71
CA ARG A 64 -11.63 -3.60 18.47
C ARG A 64 -10.79 -4.85 18.21
N ASP A 65 -11.09 -5.58 17.13
CA ASP A 65 -10.36 -6.80 16.81
C ASP A 65 -8.93 -6.47 16.37
N ILE A 66 -7.97 -7.02 17.11
CA ILE A 66 -6.54 -6.87 16.89
C ILE A 66 -5.87 -8.15 16.37
N SER A 67 -6.65 -9.20 16.05
CA SER A 67 -6.12 -10.52 15.70
C SER A 67 -5.31 -10.58 14.40
N ASN A 68 -5.40 -9.56 13.54
CA ASN A 68 -4.61 -9.43 12.31
C ASN A 68 -3.32 -8.59 12.51
N PHE A 69 -3.03 -8.15 13.74
CA PHE A 69 -1.78 -7.48 14.09
C PHE A 69 -0.85 -8.45 14.83
N ASP A 70 0.46 -8.19 14.75
CA ASP A 70 1.42 -8.94 15.56
C ASP A 70 1.14 -8.70 17.05
N SER A 71 1.26 -9.77 17.83
CA SER A 71 1.08 -9.75 19.27
C SER A 71 2.08 -8.83 19.98
N ASP A 72 3.27 -8.64 19.39
CA ASP A 72 4.30 -7.78 19.98
C ASP A 72 3.86 -6.31 20.06
N PHE A 73 3.01 -5.84 19.14
CA PHE A 73 2.49 -4.47 19.17
C PHE A 73 1.18 -4.30 19.94
N THR A 74 0.50 -5.41 20.25
CA THR A 74 -0.83 -5.36 20.88
C THR A 74 -0.81 -5.75 22.36
N LYS A 75 0.30 -6.34 22.84
CA LYS A 75 0.56 -6.58 24.26
C LYS A 75 0.97 -5.31 24.99
N ASP A 76 1.67 -4.41 24.29
CA ASP A 76 2.13 -3.17 24.89
C ASP A 76 0.97 -2.19 25.08
N PRO A 77 0.96 -1.44 26.20
CA PRO A 77 -0.06 -0.44 26.42
C PRO A 77 0.11 0.71 25.40
N PRO A 78 -0.98 1.32 24.91
CA PRO A 78 -0.94 2.42 23.94
C PRO A 78 -0.56 3.74 24.63
N ILE A 79 0.65 3.79 25.19
CA ILE A 79 1.19 4.91 25.94
C ILE A 79 2.30 5.55 25.12
N LEU A 80 2.24 6.86 24.97
CA LEU A 80 3.32 7.61 24.32
C LEU A 80 4.57 7.58 25.19
N SER A 81 5.73 7.38 24.56
CA SER A 81 7.01 7.49 25.23
C SER A 81 7.15 8.86 25.93
N PRO A 82 7.61 8.91 27.19
CA PRO A 82 7.84 10.17 27.87
C PRO A 82 8.82 11.06 27.10
N THR A 83 8.53 12.36 27.03
CA THR A 83 9.38 13.33 26.36
C THR A 83 10.36 13.98 27.34
N ASP A 84 11.62 14.14 26.92
CA ASP A 84 12.59 14.97 27.63
C ASP A 84 12.35 16.45 27.28
N LYS A 85 11.96 17.23 28.29
CA LYS A 85 11.65 18.66 28.12
C LYS A 85 12.86 19.46 27.64
N LEU A 86 14.07 19.13 28.10
CA LEU A 86 15.28 19.85 27.69
C LEU A 86 15.59 19.57 26.22
N PHE A 87 15.37 18.33 25.78
CA PHE A 87 15.50 17.97 24.36
C PHE A 87 14.47 18.73 23.51
N VAL A 88 13.19 18.68 23.89
CA VAL A 88 12.10 19.31 23.12
C VAL A 88 12.28 20.83 23.01
N MET A 89 12.76 21.49 24.06
CA MET A 89 13.04 22.93 24.05
C MET A 89 14.16 23.34 23.08
N ASN A 90 15.10 22.44 22.77
CA ASN A 90 16.21 22.70 21.86
C ASN A 90 15.87 22.44 20.38
N LEU A 91 14.65 21.97 20.08
CA LEU A 91 14.20 21.74 18.70
C LEU A 91 13.81 23.07 18.03
N THR A 92 14.28 23.28 16.80
CA THR A 92 13.89 24.42 15.97
C THR A 92 12.42 24.29 15.54
N GLN A 93 11.50 24.97 16.23
CA GLN A 93 10.05 24.85 15.98
C GLN A 93 9.63 25.34 14.59
N ASN A 94 10.40 26.24 14.01
CA ASN A 94 10.11 26.90 12.74
C ASN A 94 10.16 25.91 11.56
N GLU A 95 10.90 24.80 11.70
CA GLU A 95 11.02 23.74 10.67
C GLU A 95 9.67 23.05 10.38
N PHE A 96 8.72 23.16 11.31
CA PHE A 96 7.38 22.58 11.19
C PHE A 96 6.31 23.60 10.74
N SER A 97 6.72 24.81 10.32
CA SER A 97 5.78 25.81 9.80
C SER A 97 5.03 25.27 8.57
N GLY A 98 3.70 25.34 8.60
CA GLY A 98 2.85 24.81 7.53
C GLY A 98 2.57 23.30 7.60
N PHE A 99 2.99 22.62 8.68
CA PHE A 99 2.71 21.20 8.87
C PHE A 99 1.22 20.88 9.11
N SER A 100 0.49 21.78 9.76
CA SER A 100 -0.93 21.58 10.09
C SER A 100 -1.78 21.43 8.83
N PHE A 101 -2.44 20.28 8.69
CA PHE A 101 -3.29 19.94 7.55
C PHE A 101 -4.55 19.18 8.01
N VAL A 102 -5.68 19.47 7.37
CA VAL A 102 -6.92 18.69 7.48
C VAL A 102 -7.37 18.38 6.05
N ASN A 103 -7.63 17.11 5.75
CA ASN A 103 -8.10 16.72 4.41
C ASN A 103 -9.51 17.26 4.16
N PRO A 104 -9.71 18.21 3.22
CA PRO A 104 -11.03 18.77 2.93
C PRO A 104 -11.97 17.77 2.24
N GLU A 105 -11.41 16.74 1.59
CA GLU A 105 -12.17 15.70 0.87
C GLU A 105 -12.50 14.49 1.75
N PHE A 106 -12.21 14.54 3.05
CA PHE A 106 -12.52 13.42 3.95
C PHE A 106 -14.02 13.36 4.23
N ILE A 107 -14.69 12.42 3.57
CA ILE A 107 -16.11 12.14 3.78
C ILE A 107 -16.25 11.12 4.91
N VAL A 108 -16.91 11.52 6.00
CA VAL A 108 -17.36 10.59 7.03
C VAL A 108 -18.69 10.01 6.56
N GLU A 109 -18.68 8.76 6.12
CA GLU A 109 -19.92 7.99 5.96
C GLU A 109 -20.48 7.69 7.36
N VAL A 110 -21.52 8.43 7.76
CA VAL A 110 -22.27 8.24 9.02
C VAL A 110 -23.39 7.23 8.82
#